data_AF-A0AA96EI07-F1
#
_entry.id   AF-A0AA96EI07-F1
#
_cell.length_a   1.000
_cell.length_b   1.000
_cell.length_c   1.000
_cell.angle_alpha   90.00
_cell.angle_beta   90.00
_cell.angle_gamma   90.00
#
_symmetry.space_group_name_H-M   'P 1'
#
loop_
_entity.id
_entity.type
_entity.pdbx_description
1 polymer ?
#
loop_
_entity_poly.entity_id
_entity_poly.type
_entity_poly.pdbx_seq_one_letter_code
_entity_poly.pdbx_strand_id
1 'polypeptide(L)'
;MGEQNVVVPKQYFYSGKTGPDPDGLKRALMKSGELAVARGCSAINLAVPKKGNLDGIMEEVLGEQACDLLQKNNELPLDSITIYLVTKRVPISFEGPVVAAWADMEQIKELNAHYRTKDLIYLAWLDEELAEFKRAFPVSEEI
;
A
#
# COMPACT_ATOMS: atom_id res chain seq x y z
N MET A 1 12.61 -14.51 30.76
CA MET A 1 12.87 -13.17 30.18
C MET A 1 11.76 -12.90 29.20
N GLY A 2 10.73 -12.16 29.60
CA GLY A 2 9.64 -11.81 28.70
C GLY A 2 10.07 -10.61 27.87
N GLU A 3 10.43 -10.84 26.61
CA GLU A 3 10.51 -9.75 25.63
C GLU A 3 9.14 -9.09 25.60
N GLN A 4 9.05 -7.89 26.17
CA GLN A 4 7.86 -7.08 26.06
C GLN A 4 7.67 -6.82 24.58
N ASN A 5 6.62 -7.40 24.01
CA ASN A 5 6.23 -7.19 22.62
C ASN A 5 5.83 -5.71 22.52
N VAL A 6 6.78 -4.83 22.21
CA VAL A 6 6.50 -3.41 21.99
C VAL A 6 5.68 -3.34 20.72
N VAL A 7 4.36 -3.23 20.88
CA VAL A 7 3.46 -3.00 19.76
C VAL A 7 3.74 -1.59 19.26
N VAL A 8 4.59 -1.48 18.25
CA VAL A 8 4.85 -0.20 17.60
C VAL A 8 3.59 0.17 16.80
N PRO A 9 2.95 1.31 17.09
CA PRO A 9 1.68 1.69 16.47
C PRO A 9 1.82 1.81 14.95
N LYS A 10 0.71 1.56 14.22
CA LYS A 10 0.67 1.73 12.77
C LYS A 10 0.78 3.20 12.41
N GLN A 11 1.50 3.52 11.34
CA GLN A 11 1.55 4.85 10.77
C GLN A 11 0.67 4.92 9.53
N TYR A 12 0.13 6.12 9.27
CA TYR A 12 -0.81 6.38 8.19
C TYR A 12 -0.27 7.52 7.33
N PHE A 13 -0.21 7.31 6.03
CA PHE A 13 0.28 8.29 5.07
C PHE A 13 -0.70 8.46 3.92
N TYR A 14 -0.69 9.61 3.26
CA TYR A 14 -1.50 9.85 2.06
C TYR A 14 -0.78 10.73 1.03
N SER A 15 -1.12 10.57 -0.26
CA SER A 15 -0.77 11.57 -1.28
C SER A 15 -1.80 12.70 -1.27
N GLY A 16 -1.36 13.96 -1.20
CA GLY A 16 -2.25 15.12 -1.20
C GLY A 16 -2.96 15.38 -2.53
N LYS A 17 -2.49 14.75 -3.62
CA LYS A 17 -3.11 14.83 -4.94
C LYS A 17 -3.97 13.60 -5.20
N THR A 18 -5.15 13.83 -5.76
CA THR A 18 -6.12 12.80 -6.13
C THR A 18 -6.09 12.48 -7.62
N GLY A 19 -6.64 11.33 -7.98
CA GLY A 19 -6.77 10.89 -9.36
C GLY A 19 -5.45 10.38 -9.95
N PRO A 20 -5.16 10.66 -11.24
CA PRO A 20 -3.96 10.15 -11.88
C PRO A 20 -2.71 10.87 -11.37
N ASP A 21 -1.93 10.18 -10.52
CA ASP A 21 -0.73 10.74 -9.90
C ASP A 21 0.46 9.75 -9.88
N PRO A 22 1.20 9.62 -11.01
CA PRO A 22 2.38 8.75 -11.09
C PRO A 22 3.45 9.10 -10.04
N ASP A 23 3.67 10.38 -9.76
CA ASP A 23 4.66 10.81 -8.78
C ASP A 23 4.21 10.55 -7.34
N GLY A 24 2.92 10.64 -7.05
CA GLY A 24 2.35 10.14 -5.79
C GLY A 24 2.58 8.64 -5.61
N LEU A 25 2.38 7.84 -6.66
CA LEU A 25 2.63 6.39 -6.60
C LEU A 25 4.10 6.07 -6.37
N LYS A 26 5.02 6.78 -7.04
CA LYS A 26 6.48 6.66 -6.78
C LYS A 26 6.81 6.97 -5.33
N ARG A 27 6.30 8.10 -4.80
CA ARG A 27 6.51 8.49 -3.39
C ARG A 27 5.96 7.47 -2.42
N ALA A 28 4.77 6.93 -2.69
CA ALA A 28 4.16 5.89 -1.87
C ALA A 28 4.97 4.59 -1.84
N LEU A 29 5.46 4.14 -3.00
CA LEU A 29 6.32 2.95 -3.10
C LEU A 29 7.64 3.16 -2.37
N MET A 30 8.31 4.30 -2.56
CA MET A 30 9.54 4.65 -1.83
C MET A 30 9.28 4.67 -0.32
N LYS A 31 8.22 5.35 0.12
CA LYS A 31 7.85 5.40 1.55
C LYS A 31 7.57 4.02 2.11
N SER A 32 6.89 3.15 1.36
CA SER A 32 6.63 1.78 1.77
C SER A 32 7.93 0.95 1.89
N GLY A 33 8.93 1.22 1.03
CA GLY A 33 10.26 0.61 1.17
C GLY A 33 10.97 1.04 2.45
N GLU A 34 10.97 2.34 2.76
CA GLU A 34 11.53 2.87 4.01
C GLU A 34 10.86 2.24 5.24
N LEU A 35 9.53 2.16 5.23
CA LEU A 35 8.75 1.56 6.32
C LEU A 35 9.03 0.06 6.43
N ALA A 36 9.09 -0.67 5.32
CA ALA A 36 9.40 -2.09 5.33
C ALA A 36 10.76 -2.34 5.99
N VAL A 37 11.79 -1.57 5.63
CA VAL A 37 13.12 -1.65 6.25
C VAL A 37 13.07 -1.29 7.74
N ALA A 38 12.41 -0.18 8.11
CA ALA A 38 12.31 0.27 9.50
C ALA A 38 11.55 -0.73 10.40
N ARG A 39 10.62 -1.49 9.82
CA ARG A 39 9.83 -2.53 10.51
C ARG A 39 10.49 -3.92 10.45
N GLY A 40 11.58 -4.09 9.70
CA GLY A 40 12.20 -5.41 9.47
C GLY A 40 11.33 -6.34 8.61
N CYS A 41 10.46 -5.79 7.77
CA CYS A 41 9.61 -6.55 6.86
C CYS A 41 10.29 -6.74 5.50
N SER A 42 10.17 -7.93 4.92
CA SER A 42 10.64 -8.23 3.55
C SER A 42 9.52 -8.15 2.50
N ALA A 43 8.39 -7.54 2.85
CA ALA A 43 7.19 -7.49 2.03
C ALA A 43 6.56 -6.10 2.00
N ILE A 44 6.08 -5.69 0.83
CA ILE A 44 5.18 -4.55 0.63
C ILE A 44 3.89 -5.10 0.05
N ASN A 45 2.75 -4.71 0.60
CA ASN A 45 1.45 -5.13 0.09
C ASN A 45 0.87 -4.01 -0.80
N LEU A 46 0.82 -4.22 -2.11
CA LEU A 46 0.22 -3.28 -3.06
C LEU A 46 -1.25 -3.60 -3.23
N ALA A 47 -2.11 -2.86 -2.53
CA ALA A 47 -3.55 -2.99 -2.59
C ALA A 47 -4.15 -2.13 -3.71
N VAL A 48 -4.87 -2.77 -4.62
CA VAL A 48 -5.65 -2.14 -5.69
C VAL A 48 -7.07 -2.70 -5.73
N PRO A 49 -8.05 -2.01 -6.33
CA PRO A 49 -9.42 -2.53 -6.42
C PRO A 49 -9.53 -3.87 -7.14
N LYS A 50 -8.81 -4.01 -8.27
CA LYS A 50 -8.79 -5.20 -9.13
C LYS A 50 -7.49 -5.26 -9.93
N LYS A 51 -7.14 -6.43 -10.47
CA LYS A 51 -5.91 -6.63 -11.27
C LYS A 51 -5.80 -5.70 -12.47
N GLY A 52 -6.91 -5.35 -13.13
CA GLY A 52 -6.91 -4.41 -14.26
C GLY A 52 -6.59 -2.95 -13.88
N ASN A 53 -6.35 -2.65 -12.60
CA ASN A 53 -5.77 -1.37 -12.17
C ASN A 53 -4.23 -1.38 -12.21
N LEU A 54 -3.61 -2.50 -12.60
CA LEU A 54 -2.17 -2.57 -12.87
C LEU A 54 -1.81 -1.96 -14.24
N ASP A 55 -2.78 -1.65 -15.09
CA ASP A 55 -2.55 -1.00 -16.38
C ASP A 55 -2.44 0.54 -16.21
N GLY A 56 -1.84 1.23 -17.17
CA GLY A 56 -1.78 2.70 -17.19
C GLY A 56 -0.74 3.27 -16.22
N ILE A 57 -1.16 3.99 -15.17
CA ILE A 57 -0.24 4.67 -14.25
C ILE A 57 0.70 3.67 -13.55
N MET A 58 0.21 2.48 -13.22
CA MET A 58 1.06 1.47 -12.62
C MET A 58 2.11 0.96 -13.59
N GLU A 59 1.78 0.74 -14.86
CA GLU A 59 2.77 0.41 -15.90
C GLU A 59 3.77 1.54 -16.12
N GLU A 60 3.33 2.80 -16.07
CA GLU A 60 4.22 3.97 -16.19
C GLU A 60 5.27 4.01 -15.06
N VAL A 61 4.89 3.61 -13.85
CA VAL A 61 5.75 3.69 -12.67
C VAL A 61 6.59 2.42 -12.45
N LEU A 62 5.98 1.23 -12.57
CA LEU A 62 6.62 -0.06 -12.30
C LEU A 62 7.26 -0.66 -13.56
N GLY A 63 6.79 -0.26 -14.75
CA GLY A 63 7.11 -0.90 -16.02
C GLY A 63 6.17 -2.05 -16.35
N GLU A 64 5.91 -2.23 -17.65
CA GLU A 64 5.03 -3.26 -18.21
C GLU A 64 5.37 -4.66 -17.67
N GLN A 65 6.64 -5.06 -17.70
CA GLN A 65 7.09 -6.38 -17.23
C GLN A 65 6.75 -6.64 -15.75
N ALA A 66 6.87 -5.61 -14.91
CA ALA A 66 6.60 -5.72 -13.48
C ALA A 66 5.09 -5.87 -13.21
N CYS A 67 4.26 -5.09 -13.90
CA CYS A 67 2.81 -5.24 -13.86
C CYS A 67 2.36 -6.63 -14.35
N ASP A 68 3.00 -7.13 -15.41
CA ASP A 68 2.76 -8.47 -15.95
C ASP A 68 3.03 -9.58 -14.92
N LEU A 69 4.12 -9.48 -14.16
CA LEU A 69 4.44 -10.40 -13.08
C LEU A 69 3.42 -10.32 -11.94
N LEU A 70 3.02 -9.12 -11.53
CA LEU A 70 1.96 -8.94 -10.52
C LEU A 70 0.62 -9.51 -10.99
N GLN A 71 0.26 -9.32 -12.26
CA GLN A 71 -0.97 -9.87 -12.82
C GLN A 71 -0.96 -11.41 -12.81
N LYS A 72 0.16 -12.03 -13.19
CA LYS A 72 0.29 -13.49 -13.32
C LYS A 72 0.49 -14.19 -11.98
N ASN A 73 1.40 -13.69 -11.16
CA ASN A 73 1.88 -14.38 -9.96
C ASN A 73 1.38 -13.76 -8.65
N ASN A 74 0.75 -12.57 -8.70
CA ASN A 74 0.42 -11.74 -7.53
C ASN A 74 1.64 -11.29 -6.71
N GLU A 75 2.84 -11.38 -7.28
CA GLU A 75 4.07 -10.97 -6.61
C GLU A 75 5.08 -10.42 -7.61
N LEU A 76 5.90 -9.51 -7.13
CA LEU A 76 7.04 -8.92 -7.82
C LEU A 76 8.23 -8.96 -6.87
N PRO A 77 9.15 -9.93 -7.04
CA PRO A 77 10.36 -9.98 -6.23
C PRO A 77 11.29 -8.83 -6.61
N LEU A 78 11.75 -8.09 -5.62
CA LEU A 78 12.90 -7.17 -5.67
C LEU A 78 14.00 -7.76 -4.77
N ASP A 79 15.24 -7.28 -4.90
CA ASP A 79 16.42 -7.87 -4.25
C ASP A 79 16.20 -8.38 -2.81
N SER A 80 15.73 -7.51 -1.90
CA SER A 80 15.48 -7.85 -0.49
C SER A 80 14.03 -7.68 -0.04
N ILE A 81 13.13 -7.24 -0.94
CA ILE A 81 11.74 -6.94 -0.65
C ILE A 81 10.87 -7.50 -1.77
N THR A 82 9.77 -8.16 -1.46
CA THR A 82 8.78 -8.58 -2.46
C THR A 82 7.54 -7.70 -2.37
N ILE A 83 7.08 -7.18 -3.51
CA ILE A 83 5.78 -6.52 -3.60
C ILE A 83 4.72 -7.59 -3.88
N TYR A 84 3.73 -7.71 -2.99
CA TYR A 84 2.60 -8.62 -3.14
C TYR A 84 1.35 -7.87 -3.54
N LEU A 85 0.68 -8.33 -4.59
CA LEU A 85 -0.59 -7.78 -5.04
C LEU A 85 -1.69 -8.16 -4.07
N VAL A 86 -2.46 -7.17 -3.63
CA VAL A 86 -3.64 -7.33 -2.79
C VAL A 86 -4.84 -6.73 -3.52
N THR A 87 -5.96 -7.45 -3.51
CA THR A 87 -7.23 -6.98 -4.06
C THR A 87 -8.36 -7.49 -3.18
N LYS A 88 -9.62 -7.11 -3.43
CA LYS A 88 -10.76 -7.71 -2.72
C LYS A 88 -10.82 -9.25 -2.83
N ARG A 89 -10.18 -9.85 -3.85
CA ARG A 89 -10.11 -11.31 -4.05
C ARG A 89 -8.77 -11.93 -3.67
N VAL A 90 -7.73 -11.13 -3.44
CA VAL A 90 -6.37 -11.59 -3.11
C VAL A 90 -6.00 -10.98 -1.76
N PRO A 91 -6.08 -11.72 -0.65
CA PRO A 91 -5.91 -11.18 0.69
C PRO A 91 -4.44 -10.91 1.02
N ILE A 92 -4.22 -10.10 2.07
CA ILE A 92 -2.87 -9.87 2.62
C ILE A 92 -2.30 -11.19 3.15
N SER A 93 -1.21 -11.63 2.53
CA SER A 93 -0.51 -12.86 2.93
C SER A 93 0.81 -12.60 3.63
N PHE A 94 1.35 -11.37 3.62
CA PHE A 94 2.65 -11.08 4.19
C PHE A 94 2.62 -9.84 5.08
N GLU A 95 3.42 -9.89 6.14
CA GLU A 95 3.55 -8.79 7.07
C GLU A 95 4.35 -7.64 6.46
N GLY A 96 3.81 -6.43 6.50
CA GLY A 96 4.47 -5.26 5.95
C GLY A 96 3.58 -4.03 5.81
N PRO A 97 4.14 -2.92 5.32
CA PRO A 97 3.37 -1.75 4.92
C PRO A 97 2.46 -2.08 3.73
N VAL A 98 1.34 -1.37 3.67
CA VAL A 98 0.36 -1.47 2.59
C VAL A 98 0.33 -0.17 1.81
N VAL A 99 0.48 -0.24 0.50
CA VAL A 99 0.17 0.85 -0.43
C VAL A 99 -1.22 0.61 -0.99
N ALA A 100 -2.20 1.38 -0.55
CA ALA A 100 -3.58 1.33 -1.01
C ALA A 100 -3.77 2.35 -2.14
N ALA A 101 -3.57 1.91 -3.38
CA ALA A 101 -3.74 2.74 -4.57
C ALA A 101 -5.18 2.64 -5.08
N TRP A 102 -5.91 3.75 -4.96
CA TRP A 102 -7.30 3.93 -5.43
C TRP A 102 -8.29 2.91 -4.84
N ALA A 103 -7.95 2.37 -3.67
CA ALA A 103 -8.86 1.53 -2.89
C ALA A 103 -10.00 2.37 -2.32
N ASP A 104 -11.18 1.76 -2.21
CA ASP A 104 -12.31 2.37 -1.52
C ASP A 104 -12.14 2.31 0.01
N MET A 105 -12.93 3.10 0.73
CA MET A 105 -12.82 3.22 2.19
C MET A 105 -13.22 1.95 2.95
N GLU A 106 -14.00 1.06 2.34
CA GLU A 106 -14.30 -0.27 2.90
C GLU A 106 -13.03 -1.12 2.89
N GLN A 107 -12.38 -1.26 1.73
CA GLN A 107 -11.13 -1.98 1.58
C GLN A 107 -10.03 -1.40 2.48
N ILE A 108 -9.93 -0.08 2.60
CA ILE A 108 -8.97 0.59 3.50
C ILE A 108 -9.17 0.18 4.96
N LYS A 109 -10.43 0.15 5.44
CA LYS A 109 -10.74 -0.24 6.81
C LYS A 109 -10.39 -1.72 7.06
N GLU A 110 -10.65 -2.59 6.09
CA GLU A 110 -10.27 -4.00 6.15
C GLU A 110 -8.74 -4.18 6.19
N LEU A 111 -8.01 -3.49 5.30
CA LEU A 111 -6.55 -3.50 5.27
C LEU A 111 -5.97 -3.01 6.60
N ASN A 112 -6.51 -1.91 7.16
CA ASN A 112 -6.08 -1.40 8.45
C ASN A 112 -6.40 -2.37 9.61
N ALA A 113 -7.55 -3.05 9.60
CA ALA A 113 -7.91 -4.02 10.63
C ALA A 113 -7.04 -5.29 10.57
N HIS A 114 -6.45 -5.59 9.42
CA HIS A 114 -5.64 -6.79 9.24
C HIS A 114 -4.35 -6.75 10.08
N TYR A 115 -4.07 -7.84 10.82
CA TYR A 115 -2.95 -7.91 11.77
C TYR A 115 -1.57 -7.87 11.11
N ARG A 116 -1.48 -8.28 9.83
CA ARG A 116 -0.23 -8.24 9.04
C ARG A 116 0.09 -6.84 8.50
N THR A 117 -0.87 -5.92 8.50
CA THR A 117 -0.63 -4.53 8.05
C THR A 117 0.12 -3.77 9.12
N LYS A 118 1.34 -3.31 8.82
CA LYS A 118 2.14 -2.51 9.75
C LYS A 118 1.94 -1.02 9.60
N ASP A 119 1.82 -0.56 8.38
CA ASP A 119 1.62 0.83 8.03
C ASP A 119 0.72 0.90 6.80
N LEU A 120 0.09 2.04 6.57
CA LEU A 120 -0.84 2.23 5.45
C LEU A 120 -0.53 3.54 4.73
N ILE A 121 -0.30 3.47 3.43
CA ILE A 121 -0.11 4.61 2.54
C ILE A 121 -1.29 4.64 1.57
N TYR A 122 -2.02 5.75 1.50
CA TYR A 122 -3.21 5.88 0.66
C TYR A 122 -3.04 6.84 -0.52
N LEU A 123 -3.51 6.42 -1.69
CA LEU A 123 -3.63 7.26 -2.87
C LEU A 123 -5.08 7.28 -3.31
N ALA A 124 -5.77 8.39 -3.07
CA ALA A 124 -7.18 8.53 -3.40
C ALA A 124 -7.40 8.79 -4.89
N TRP A 125 -8.53 8.31 -5.44
CA TRP A 125 -8.93 8.68 -6.79
C TRP A 125 -9.77 9.97 -6.77
N LEU A 126 -10.60 10.15 -5.76
CA LEU A 126 -11.48 11.31 -5.59
C LEU A 126 -11.13 12.11 -4.33
N ASP A 127 -11.34 13.43 -4.37
CA ASP A 127 -11.16 14.32 -3.22
C ASP A 127 -12.03 13.92 -2.02
N GLU A 128 -13.22 13.41 -2.28
CA GLU A 128 -14.16 12.93 -1.26
C GLU A 128 -13.62 11.71 -0.51
N GLU A 129 -12.94 10.79 -1.23
CA GLU A 129 -12.30 9.63 -0.63
C GLU A 129 -11.11 10.05 0.23
N LEU A 130 -10.29 10.99 -0.26
CA LEU A 130 -9.18 11.56 0.51
C LEU A 130 -9.68 12.25 1.79
N ALA A 131 -10.76 13.03 1.68
CA ALA A 131 -11.38 13.67 2.84
C ALA A 131 -11.94 12.64 3.83
N GLU A 132 -12.56 11.56 3.35
CA GLU A 132 -13.00 10.46 4.22
C GLU A 132 -11.83 9.76 4.92
N PHE A 133 -10.75 9.48 4.19
CA PHE A 133 -9.53 8.90 4.75
C PHE A 133 -8.96 9.78 5.87
N LYS A 134 -8.81 11.09 5.64
CA LYS A 134 -8.28 12.03 6.64
C LYS A 134 -9.19 12.14 7.87
N ARG A 135 -10.51 12.00 7.72
CA ARG A 135 -11.44 11.92 8.87
C ARG A 135 -11.29 10.62 9.65
N ALA A 136 -11.11 9.49 8.97
CA ALA A 136 -10.94 8.18 9.59
C ALA A 136 -9.56 8.03 10.27
N PHE A 137 -8.53 8.67 9.72
CA PHE A 137 -7.14 8.62 10.19
C PHE A 137 -6.60 10.05 10.40
N PRO A 138 -7.04 10.77 11.46
CA PRO A 138 -6.72 12.19 11.65
C PRO A 138 -5.24 12.48 11.93
N VAL A 139 -4.48 11.47 12.33
CA VAL A 139 -3.02 11.54 12.56
C VAL A 139 -2.21 11.18 11.32
N SER A 140 -2.87 10.99 10.16
CA SER A 140 -2.17 10.66 8.92
C SER A 140 -1.33 11.82 8.41
N GLU A 141 -0.18 11.49 7.82
CA GLU A 141 0.80 12.45 7.31
C GLU A 141 0.82 12.45 5.78
N GLU A 142 1.03 13.62 5.19
CA GLU A 142 1.17 13.74 3.73
C GLU A 142 2.58 13.34 3.29
N ILE A 143 2.68 12.65 2.14
CA ILE A 143 3.93 12.29 1.47
C ILE A 143 4.04 12.94 0.08
#